data_AF-O85232-F1
#
_entry.id   AF-O85232-F1
#
_cell.length_a   1.000
_cell.length_b   1.000
_cell.length_c   1.000
_cell.angle_alpha   90.00
_cell.angle_beta   90.00
_cell.angle_gamma   90.00
#
_symmetry.space_group_name_H-M   'P 1'
#
loop_
_entity.id
_entity.type
_entity.pdbx_description
1 polymer ?
#
loop_
_entity_poly.entity_id
_entity_poly.type
_entity_poly.pdbx_seq_one_letter_code
_entity_poly.pdbx_strand_id
1 'polypeptide(L)' 'IQVAKEKGVYKGRPLLYSPNAKDPQKRVIYHRVVEMLEEGQAISKIAKEVNITRQTVYRIKHDKGLS' A
#
# COMPACT_ATOMS: atom_id res chain seq x y z
N ILE A 1 -12.94 -25.26 2.29
CA ILE A 1 -12.76 -23.89 2.86
C ILE A 1 -12.93 -23.88 4.39
N GLN A 2 -13.84 -24.67 4.97
CA GLN A 2 -14.12 -24.73 6.44
C GLN A 2 -12.86 -24.89 7.31
N VAL A 3 -12.04 -25.92 7.06
CA VAL A 3 -10.85 -26.23 7.87
C VAL A 3 -9.80 -25.10 7.90
N ALA A 4 -9.67 -24.30 6.84
CA ALA A 4 -8.68 -23.22 6.77
C ALA A 4 -9.16 -21.92 7.46
N LYS A 5 -10.49 -21.71 7.52
CA LYS A 5 -11.08 -20.62 8.30
C LYS A 5 -11.04 -20.93 9.80
N GLU A 6 -11.34 -22.18 10.18
CA GLU A 6 -11.27 -22.66 11.57
C GLU A 6 -9.86 -22.59 12.15
N LYS A 7 -8.83 -22.87 11.33
CA LYS A 7 -7.42 -22.72 11.71
C LYS A 7 -6.91 -21.26 11.68
N GLY A 8 -7.76 -20.28 11.34
CA GLY A 8 -7.39 -18.85 11.26
C GLY A 8 -6.38 -18.51 10.15
N VAL A 9 -6.15 -19.42 9.20
CA VAL A 9 -5.10 -19.29 8.18
C VAL A 9 -5.53 -18.34 7.06
N TYR A 10 -6.83 -18.25 6.78
CA TYR A 10 -7.34 -17.38 5.71
C TYR A 10 -7.45 -15.92 6.16
N LYS A 11 -6.44 -15.09 5.84
CA LYS A 11 -6.36 -13.66 6.19
C LYS A 11 -6.84 -12.71 5.08
N GLY A 12 -7.59 -13.23 4.11
CA GLY A 12 -8.06 -12.44 2.96
C GLY A 12 -6.95 -12.15 1.93
N ARG A 13 -7.19 -11.14 1.07
CA ARG A 13 -6.25 -10.77 0.01
C ARG A 13 -5.04 -10.03 0.61
N PRO A 14 -3.80 -10.47 0.33
CA PRO A 14 -2.61 -9.74 0.76
C PRO A 14 -2.54 -8.31 0.20
N LEU A 15 -1.89 -7.42 0.95
CA LEU A 15 -1.71 -6.03 0.54
C LEU A 15 -0.88 -5.94 -0.74
N LEU A 16 -1.46 -5.27 -1.74
CA LEU A 16 -0.87 -5.14 -3.07
C LEU A 16 0.37 -4.22 -3.06
N TYR A 17 0.30 -3.11 -2.32
CA TYR A 17 1.39 -2.16 -2.11
C TYR A 17 1.78 -2.17 -0.63
N SER A 18 2.93 -2.74 -0.34
CA SER A 18 3.47 -2.91 1.01
C SER A 18 4.99 -3.12 0.91
N PRO A 19 5.76 -2.90 1.99
CA PRO A 19 7.22 -3.09 1.94
C PRO A 19 7.60 -4.54 1.62
N ASN A 20 6.71 -5.48 1.96
CA ASN A 20 6.89 -6.93 1.73
C ASN A 20 5.98 -7.46 0.62
N ALA A 21 5.48 -6.61 -0.28
CA ALA A 21 4.62 -7.05 -1.37
C ALA A 21 5.35 -8.11 -2.22
N LYS A 22 4.63 -9.16 -2.62
CA LYS A 22 5.21 -10.26 -3.41
C LYS A 22 5.85 -9.76 -4.72
N ASP A 23 5.19 -8.79 -5.35
CA ASP A 23 5.62 -8.16 -6.60
C ASP A 23 6.68 -7.08 -6.34
N PRO A 24 7.91 -7.23 -6.89
CA PRO A 24 8.98 -6.25 -6.72
C PRO A 24 8.61 -4.84 -7.18
N GLN A 25 7.90 -4.69 -8.30
CA GLN A 25 7.54 -3.37 -8.82
C GLN A 25 6.62 -2.63 -7.84
N LYS A 26 5.71 -3.38 -7.20
CA LYS A 26 4.78 -2.81 -6.22
C LYS A 26 5.45 -2.44 -4.90
N ARG A 27 6.54 -3.12 -4.54
CA ARG A 27 7.41 -2.68 -3.42
C ARG A 27 8.07 -1.36 -3.76
N VAL A 28 8.65 -1.21 -4.95
CA VAL A 28 9.27 0.05 -5.38
C VAL A 28 8.26 1.19 -5.38
N ILE A 29 7.07 0.96 -5.94
CA ILE A 29 5.96 1.94 -5.91
C ILE A 29 5.60 2.33 -4.47
N TYR A 30 5.50 1.36 -3.56
CA TYR A 30 5.22 1.65 -2.15
C TYR A 30 6.27 2.58 -1.54
N HIS A 31 7.56 2.27 -1.71
CA HIS A 31 8.63 3.10 -1.17
C HIS A 31 8.66 4.50 -1.79
N ARG A 32 8.43 4.61 -3.11
CA ARG A 32 8.35 5.90 -3.79
C ARG A 32 7.19 6.76 -3.27
N VAL A 33 6.03 6.15 -3.03
CA VAL A 33 4.87 6.86 -2.46
C VAL A 33 5.17 7.35 -1.05
N VAL A 34 5.86 6.56 -0.22
CA VAL A 34 6.26 6.96 1.14
C VAL A 34 7.23 8.14 1.09
N GLU A 35 8.25 8.08 0.26
CA GLU A 35 9.21 9.17 0.05
C GLU A 35 8.50 10.48 -0.37
N MET A 36 7.63 10.42 -1.38
CA MET A 36 6.88 11.60 -1.83
C MET A 36 5.92 12.15 -0.76
N LEU A 37 5.39 11.31 0.12
CA LEU A 37 4.57 11.75 1.26
C LEU A 37 5.42 12.44 2.33
N GLU A 38 6.61 11.93 2.62
CA GLU A 38 7.59 12.51 3.55
C GLU A 38 8.13 13.86 3.04
N GLU A 39 8.30 14.00 1.72
CA GLU A 39 8.59 15.28 1.05
C GLU A 39 7.42 16.30 1.10
N GLY A 40 6.25 15.91 1.62
CA GLY A 40 5.08 16.77 1.73
C GLY A 40 4.34 16.99 0.40
N GLN A 41 4.55 16.13 -0.60
CA GLN A 41 3.87 16.28 -1.89
C GLN A 41 2.35 16.03 -1.78
N ALA A 42 1.58 16.73 -2.61
CA ALA A 42 0.14 16.57 -2.64
C ALA A 42 -0.27 15.16 -3.12
N ILE A 43 -1.20 14.53 -2.39
CA ILE A 43 -1.71 13.17 -2.68
C ILE A 43 -2.22 13.03 -4.13
N SER A 44 -2.85 14.08 -4.68
CA SER A 44 -3.32 14.10 -6.07
C SER A 44 -2.20 13.97 -7.09
N LYS A 45 -1.05 14.59 -6.82
CA LYS A 45 0.13 14.55 -7.67
C LYS A 45 0.77 13.16 -7.61
N ILE A 46 0.97 12.62 -6.40
CA ILE A 46 1.54 11.29 -6.17
C ILE A 46 0.73 10.21 -6.90
N ALA A 47 -0.59 10.25 -6.77
CA ALA A 47 -1.48 9.29 -7.42
C ALA A 47 -1.33 9.29 -8.96
N LYS A 48 -1.21 10.47 -9.56
CA LYS A 48 -1.03 10.61 -11.02
C LYS A 48 0.36 10.16 -11.46
N GLU A 49 1.41 10.56 -10.73
CA GLU A 49 2.80 10.28 -11.08
C GLU A 49 3.12 8.79 -11.03
N VAL A 50 2.60 8.10 -10.01
CA VAL A 50 2.84 6.66 -9.80
C VAL A 50 1.73 5.79 -10.40
N ASN A 51 0.75 6.41 -11.07
CA ASN A 51 -0.39 5.75 -11.70
C ASN A 51 -1.16 4.79 -10.77
N ILE A 52 -1.50 5.28 -9.57
CA ILE A 52 -2.32 4.55 -8.59
C ILE A 52 -3.51 5.39 -8.12
N THR A 53 -4.51 4.74 -7.52
CA THR A 53 -5.66 5.46 -6.99
C THR A 53 -5.27 6.31 -5.77
N ARG A 54 -5.91 7.47 -5.61
CA ARG A 54 -5.72 8.33 -4.42
C ARG A 54 -6.03 7.60 -3.12
N GLN A 55 -7.01 6.69 -3.14
CA GLN A 55 -7.35 5.84 -1.99
C GLN A 55 -6.17 4.96 -1.56
N THR A 56 -5.38 4.45 -2.51
CA THR A 56 -4.19 3.66 -2.20
C THR A 56 -3.13 4.52 -1.52
N VAL A 57 -2.94 5.75 -1.96
CA VAL A 57 -2.02 6.72 -1.33
C VAL A 57 -2.51 7.07 0.08
N TYR A 58 -3.80 7.35 0.27
CA TYR A 58 -4.38 7.59 1.60
C TYR A 58 -4.17 6.42 2.56
N ARG A 59 -4.41 5.18 2.09
CA ARG A 59 -4.17 3.99 2.90
C ARG A 59 -2.69 3.90 3.31
N ILE A 60 -1.76 4.12 2.39
CA ILE A 60 -0.32 4.08 2.68
C ILE A 60 0.06 5.18 3.70
N LYS A 61 -0.46 6.40 3.54
CA LYS A 61 -0.25 7.52 4.48
C LYS A 61 -0.72 7.15 5.89
N HIS A 62 -1.93 6.62 6.01
CA HIS A 62 -2.53 6.21 7.28
C HIS A 62 -1.78 5.03 7.91
N ASP A 63 -1.44 3.99 7.13
CA ASP A 63 -0.68 2.82 7.60
C ASP A 63 0.72 3.20 8.12
N LYS A 64 1.31 4.28 7.59
CA LYS A 64 2.59 4.83 8.04
C LYS A 64 2.47 5.80 9.22
N GLY A 65 1.26 6.20 9.61
CA GLY A 65 1.06 7.19 10.67
C GLY A 65 1.51 8.61 10.32
N LEU A 66 1.60 8.94 9.03
CA LEU A 66 2.05 10.25 8.54
C LEU A 66 0.93 11.33 8.63
N SER A 67 0.03 11.20 9.60
CA SER A 67 -1.23 11.96 9.73
C SER A 67 -1.03 13.46 9.71
#